data_AF-A0A7W5LH78-F1
#
_entry.id   AF-A0A7W5LH78-F1
#
_cell.length_a   1.000
_cell.length_b   1.000
_cell.length_c   1.000
_cell.angle_alpha   90.00
_cell.angle_beta   90.00
_cell.angle_gamma   90.00
#
_symmetry.space_group_name_H-M   'P 1'
#
loop_
_entity.id
_entity.type
_entity.pdbx_description
1 polymer ?
#
loop_
_entity_poly.entity_id
_entity_poly.type
_entity_poly.pdbx_seq_one_letter_code
_entity_poly.pdbx_strand_id
1 'polypeptide(L)'
;MHFKRMAIGLLFALSSIGIAHADLGQDAYDRGDYKAALDYWRPLANRGDAAAQLKLGEMYEEGDGVEKDLTQALNWYRKAADQGSAEAQFDVGTMYDEGEGVATDDAQAIVWYRKAAEQGYRDAQYNLALMYDNGEGVTQDKAQAFLWYSKAAKQGDADAQFNVGVMYDNGDGVTQDKSEAVGWYRKSADQGNADAQYNLAIMYDEGDGVPQDNAEAVAWYRKAADQGKIEAEYNLAIMYRDGEGVAKDGNQAISWFRKAADQGDADAQYDLGAMYADGDGVAEDDAQAIIWFRKAADQNDVDAEYNLGVMYRDGEGVAKNGPQAVDWFEKAAAQNYADAAFNLGVMYRDGDGVPVDWAKSFEWFRKAKTMGRNDNEPDDNKDRPLQKGIPI
;
A
#
# COMPACT_ATOMS: atom_id res chain seq x y z
N MET A 1 59.10 -5.02 57.52
CA MET A 1 57.91 -4.52 56.81
C MET A 1 57.50 -5.63 55.84
N HIS A 2 56.44 -6.42 56.11
CA HIS A 2 55.08 -6.23 55.55
C HIS A 2 55.07 -6.43 54.01
N PHE A 3 54.37 -7.34 53.30
CA PHE A 3 53.22 -8.28 53.42
C PHE A 3 53.44 -9.38 52.34
N LYS A 4 53.19 -10.69 52.55
CA LYS A 4 51.97 -11.50 52.29
C LYS A 4 51.26 -11.35 50.92
N ARG A 5 50.97 -12.53 50.30
CA ARG A 5 49.95 -12.87 49.27
C ARG A 5 50.35 -12.67 47.79
N MET A 6 49.92 -13.46 46.80
CA MET A 6 48.90 -14.50 46.68
C MET A 6 49.12 -15.29 45.37
N ALA A 7 48.73 -16.57 45.36
CA ALA A 7 48.47 -17.33 44.15
C ALA A 7 47.22 -16.78 43.43
N ILE A 8 47.30 -16.62 42.11
CA ILE A 8 46.21 -16.41 41.15
C ILE A 8 46.76 -17.01 39.84
N GLY A 9 46.12 -17.90 39.09
CA GLY A 9 44.76 -18.42 39.08
C GLY A 9 44.57 -18.97 37.67
N LEU A 10 44.58 -20.29 37.53
CA LEU A 10 44.23 -21.02 36.33
C LEU A 10 42.70 -20.92 36.17
N LEU A 11 42.18 -20.24 35.13
CA LEU A 11 40.79 -20.36 34.66
C LEU A 11 40.58 -19.48 33.41
N PHE A 12 40.97 -20.00 32.23
CA PHE A 12 40.62 -19.43 30.93
C PHE A 12 40.23 -20.55 29.95
N ALA A 13 39.36 -21.48 30.40
CA ALA A 13 38.89 -22.61 29.59
C ALA A 13 37.38 -22.91 29.77
N LEU A 14 36.58 -21.93 30.21
CA LEU A 14 35.13 -22.12 30.40
C LEU A 14 34.25 -21.27 29.48
N SER A 15 34.81 -20.31 28.72
CA SER A 15 34.01 -19.53 27.75
C SER A 15 33.90 -20.17 26.36
N SER A 16 34.77 -21.13 26.01
CA SER A 16 34.74 -21.80 24.71
C SER A 16 33.87 -23.06 24.67
N ILE A 17 33.47 -23.60 25.84
CA ILE A 17 32.66 -24.84 25.91
C ILE A 17 31.16 -24.53 25.78
N GLY A 18 30.72 -23.34 26.20
CA GLY A 18 29.31 -22.92 26.11
C GLY A 18 28.84 -22.64 24.68
N ILE A 19 29.75 -22.17 23.80
CA ILE A 19 29.43 -21.86 22.40
C ILE A 19 29.34 -23.16 21.56
N ALA A 20 30.12 -24.20 21.89
CA ALA A 20 30.15 -25.45 21.14
C ALA A 20 28.96 -26.41 21.39
N HIS A 21 28.09 -26.13 22.36
CA HIS A 21 26.92 -26.97 22.70
C HIS A 21 25.59 -26.41 22.19
N ALA A 22 25.47 -25.13 21.87
CA ALA A 22 24.25 -24.64 21.21
C ALA A 22 24.10 -25.19 19.77
N ASP A 23 25.21 -25.58 19.14
CA ASP A 23 25.28 -25.95 17.72
C ASP A 23 24.73 -27.35 17.37
N LEU A 24 24.74 -28.35 18.27
CA LEU A 24 24.36 -29.72 17.88
C LEU A 24 22.86 -29.89 17.63
N GLY A 25 22.02 -29.23 18.44
CA GLY A 25 20.57 -29.24 18.23
C GLY A 25 20.19 -28.45 16.98
N GLN A 26 20.80 -27.28 16.77
CA GLN A 26 20.54 -26.45 15.60
C GLN A 26 21.02 -27.11 14.31
N ASP A 27 22.22 -27.71 14.29
CA ASP A 27 22.73 -28.46 13.13
C ASP A 27 21.86 -29.68 12.78
N ALA A 28 21.26 -30.34 13.78
CA ALA A 28 20.28 -31.38 13.52
C ALA A 28 18.99 -30.81 12.91
N TYR A 29 18.48 -29.70 13.46
CA TYR A 29 17.29 -29.00 12.98
C TYR A 29 17.45 -28.50 11.54
N ASP A 30 18.56 -27.83 11.23
CA ASP A 30 18.86 -27.30 9.89
C ASP A 30 19.00 -28.41 8.84
N ARG A 31 19.31 -29.64 9.26
CA ARG A 31 19.35 -30.84 8.40
C ARG A 31 18.01 -31.56 8.30
N GLY A 32 16.96 -31.07 8.96
CA GLY A 32 15.64 -31.70 9.05
C GLY A 32 15.57 -32.92 9.96
N ASP A 33 16.59 -33.17 10.79
CA ASP A 33 16.56 -34.21 11.82
C ASP A 33 15.96 -33.65 13.12
N TYR A 34 14.67 -33.31 13.05
CA TYR A 34 13.94 -32.72 14.16
C TYR A 34 13.89 -33.62 15.39
N LYS A 35 13.98 -34.93 15.22
CA LYS A 35 14.03 -35.86 16.35
C LYS A 35 15.34 -35.70 17.12
N ALA A 36 16.48 -35.66 16.44
CA ALA A 36 17.76 -35.44 17.09
C ALA A 36 17.84 -34.06 17.75
N ALA A 37 17.28 -33.03 17.11
CA ALA A 37 17.14 -31.69 17.70
C ALA A 37 16.31 -31.72 19.00
N LEU A 38 15.16 -32.40 18.98
CA LEU A 38 14.30 -32.57 20.15
C LEU A 38 15.00 -33.33 21.28
N ASP A 39 15.66 -34.45 20.96
CA ASP A 39 16.39 -35.28 21.92
C ASP A 39 17.53 -34.49 22.59
N TYR A 40 18.07 -33.49 21.87
CA TYR A 40 19.09 -32.58 22.37
C TYR A 40 18.53 -31.46 23.26
N TRP A 41 17.56 -30.70 22.77
CA TRP A 41 17.05 -29.52 23.47
C TRP A 41 16.13 -29.86 24.64
N ARG A 42 15.31 -30.90 24.56
CA ARG A 42 14.32 -31.22 25.59
C ARG A 42 14.93 -31.41 26.99
N PRO A 43 16.03 -32.16 27.19
CA PRO A 43 16.67 -32.27 28.50
C PRO A 43 17.22 -30.93 29.02
N LEU A 44 17.71 -30.06 28.14
CA LEU A 44 18.23 -28.73 28.50
C LEU A 44 17.10 -27.77 28.90
N ALA A 45 16.03 -27.73 28.10
CA ALA A 45 14.84 -26.94 28.37
C ALA A 45 14.21 -27.31 29.73
N ASN A 46 14.13 -28.61 30.03
CA ASN A 46 13.67 -29.14 31.31
C ASN A 46 14.56 -28.74 32.50
N ARG A 47 15.84 -28.40 32.27
CA ARG A 47 16.77 -27.90 33.30
C ARG A 47 16.77 -26.38 33.44
N GLY A 48 15.94 -25.67 32.68
CA GLY A 48 15.83 -24.22 32.75
C GLY A 48 16.64 -23.47 31.70
N ASP A 49 17.28 -24.14 30.73
CA ASP A 49 18.04 -23.44 29.69
C ASP A 49 17.09 -22.63 28.79
N ALA A 50 17.19 -21.30 28.82
CA ALA A 50 16.26 -20.41 28.13
C ALA A 50 16.31 -20.56 26.60
N ALA A 51 17.48 -20.81 26.02
CA ALA A 51 17.62 -21.01 24.58
C ALA A 51 16.97 -22.32 24.15
N ALA A 52 17.18 -23.41 24.89
CA ALA A 52 16.52 -24.68 24.61
C ALA A 52 14.99 -24.61 24.86
N GLN A 53 14.54 -23.78 25.81
CA GLN A 53 13.11 -23.55 26.01
C GLN A 53 12.48 -22.79 24.83
N LEU A 54 13.14 -21.74 24.33
CA LEU A 54 12.73 -21.05 23.12
C LEU A 54 12.64 -22.03 21.94
N LYS A 55 13.71 -22.80 21.67
CA LYS A 55 13.71 -23.81 20.60
C LYS A 55 12.64 -24.88 20.76
N LEU A 56 12.35 -25.31 21.98
CA LEU A 56 11.26 -26.26 22.20
C LEU A 56 9.88 -25.63 21.95
N GLY A 57 9.72 -24.32 22.20
CA GLY A 57 8.54 -23.56 21.81
C GLY A 57 8.32 -23.58 20.29
N GLU A 58 9.36 -23.22 19.53
CA GLU A 58 9.37 -23.22 18.05
C GLU A 58 8.98 -24.59 17.49
N MET A 59 9.55 -25.67 18.03
CA MET A 59 9.22 -27.03 17.59
C MET A 59 7.75 -27.38 17.82
N TYR A 60 7.14 -26.95 18.93
CA TYR A 60 5.72 -27.17 19.18
C TYR A 60 4.83 -26.27 18.32
N GLU A 61 5.28 -25.07 17.97
CA GLU A 61 4.56 -24.15 17.08
C GLU A 61 4.50 -24.67 15.65
N GLU A 62 5.62 -25.18 15.13
CA GLU A 62 5.71 -25.71 13.76
C GLU A 62 5.25 -27.17 13.66
N GLY A 63 5.30 -27.93 14.75
CA GLY A 63 5.10 -29.38 14.73
C GLY A 63 6.33 -30.15 14.23
N ASP A 64 7.52 -29.58 14.44
CA ASP A 64 8.79 -30.16 14.00
C ASP A 64 9.28 -31.19 15.03
N GLY A 65 9.21 -32.47 14.66
CA GLY A 65 9.61 -33.59 15.53
C GLY A 65 8.67 -33.86 16.71
N VAL A 66 7.63 -33.05 16.89
CA VAL A 66 6.53 -33.18 17.86
C VAL A 66 5.18 -32.92 17.19
N GLU A 67 4.07 -33.29 17.82
CA GLU A 67 2.75 -32.86 17.34
C GLU A 67 2.61 -31.33 17.58
N LYS A 68 2.15 -30.60 16.55
CA LYS A 68 1.90 -29.14 16.66
C LYS A 68 0.92 -28.86 17.79
N ASP A 69 1.34 -28.05 18.75
CA ASP A 69 0.58 -27.70 19.96
C ASP A 69 0.96 -26.29 20.41
N LEU A 70 0.16 -25.30 20.00
CA LEU A 70 0.37 -23.89 20.31
C LEU A 70 0.26 -23.60 21.81
N THR A 71 -0.50 -24.38 22.57
CA THR A 71 -0.54 -24.22 24.03
C THR A 71 0.77 -24.69 24.67
N GLN A 72 1.40 -25.75 24.17
CA GLN A 72 2.75 -26.14 24.60
C GLN A 72 3.79 -25.13 24.16
N ALA A 73 3.71 -24.62 22.93
CA ALA A 73 4.61 -23.56 22.44
C ALA A 73 4.61 -22.36 23.38
N LEU A 74 3.43 -21.80 23.67
CA LEU A 74 3.25 -20.69 24.61
C LEU A 74 3.84 -20.97 25.99
N ASN A 75 3.64 -22.18 26.52
CA ASN A 75 4.18 -22.55 27.82
C ASN A 75 5.72 -22.59 27.83
N TRP A 76 6.36 -23.00 26.74
CA TRP A 76 7.81 -23.00 26.61
C TRP A 76 8.36 -21.60 26.36
N TYR A 77 7.74 -20.83 25.48
CA TYR A 77 8.09 -19.42 25.26
C TYR A 77 7.99 -18.62 26.54
N ARG A 78 6.93 -18.76 27.34
CA ARG A 78 6.83 -18.07 28.64
C ARG A 78 7.98 -18.38 29.58
N LYS A 79 8.42 -19.63 29.67
CA LYS A 79 9.56 -19.99 30.52
C LYS A 79 10.85 -19.32 30.06
N ALA A 80 11.07 -19.20 28.74
CA ALA A 80 12.22 -18.48 28.19
C ALA A 80 12.08 -16.96 28.38
N ALA A 81 10.87 -16.43 28.18
CA ALA A 81 10.54 -15.01 28.28
C ALA A 81 10.67 -14.49 29.73
N ASP A 82 10.26 -15.29 30.71
CA ASP A 82 10.41 -15.02 32.15
C ASP A 82 11.88 -14.96 32.57
N GLN A 83 12.78 -15.58 31.79
CA GLN A 83 14.23 -15.51 31.97
C GLN A 83 14.88 -14.35 31.22
N GLY A 84 14.10 -13.53 30.52
CA GLY A 84 14.58 -12.35 29.82
C GLY A 84 14.93 -12.57 28.35
N SER A 85 14.63 -13.72 27.74
CA SER A 85 14.81 -13.89 26.30
C SER A 85 13.92 -12.90 25.54
N ALA A 86 14.52 -11.96 24.81
CA ALA A 86 13.79 -10.92 24.08
C ALA A 86 12.96 -11.51 22.93
N GLU A 87 13.49 -12.51 22.23
CA GLU A 87 12.79 -13.26 21.18
C GLU A 87 11.57 -13.99 21.77
N ALA A 88 11.75 -14.77 22.84
CA ALA A 88 10.60 -15.44 23.47
C ALA A 88 9.57 -14.45 24.05
N GLN A 89 9.99 -13.27 24.51
CA GLN A 89 9.07 -12.22 24.93
C GLN A 89 8.27 -11.67 23.76
N PHE A 90 8.89 -11.50 22.59
CA PHE A 90 8.19 -11.15 21.36
C PHE A 90 7.19 -12.24 20.98
N ASP A 91 7.59 -13.51 20.95
CA ASP A 91 6.72 -14.63 20.56
C ASP A 91 5.51 -14.76 21.51
N VAL A 92 5.71 -14.63 22.83
CA VAL A 92 4.58 -14.60 23.78
C VAL A 92 3.66 -13.42 23.49
N GLY A 93 4.21 -12.26 23.10
CA GLY A 93 3.42 -11.10 22.67
C GLY A 93 2.56 -11.42 21.46
N THR A 94 3.17 -11.96 20.40
CA THR A 94 2.50 -12.35 19.16
C THR A 94 1.39 -13.37 19.39
N MET A 95 1.64 -14.40 20.21
CA MET A 95 0.60 -15.39 20.52
C MET A 95 -0.63 -14.79 21.21
N TYR A 96 -0.43 -13.74 22.03
CA TYR A 96 -1.53 -13.01 22.65
C TYR A 96 -2.23 -12.05 21.69
N ASP A 97 -1.50 -11.45 20.76
CA ASP A 97 -2.01 -10.53 19.74
C ASP A 97 -2.91 -11.26 18.74
N GLU A 98 -2.40 -12.37 18.20
CA GLU A 98 -3.07 -13.16 17.16
C GLU A 98 -4.03 -14.21 17.71
N GLY A 99 -3.99 -14.47 19.03
CA GLY A 99 -4.85 -15.48 19.68
C GLY A 99 -4.43 -16.92 19.37
N GLU A 100 -3.12 -17.15 19.23
CA GLU A 100 -2.56 -18.46 18.93
C GLU A 100 -2.28 -19.25 20.21
N GLY A 101 -2.96 -20.39 20.39
CA GLY A 101 -2.80 -21.22 21.59
C GLY A 101 -3.30 -20.58 22.90
N VAL A 102 -3.81 -19.36 22.86
CA VAL A 102 -4.43 -18.58 23.93
C VAL A 102 -5.51 -17.65 23.35
N ALA A 103 -6.45 -17.18 24.16
CA ALA A 103 -7.38 -16.16 23.71
C ALA A 103 -6.64 -14.83 23.46
N THR A 104 -7.06 -14.09 22.43
CA THR A 104 -6.57 -12.75 22.11
C THR A 104 -6.63 -11.83 23.34
N ASP A 105 -5.53 -11.16 23.65
CA ASP A 105 -5.41 -10.21 24.75
C ASP A 105 -4.33 -9.16 24.43
N ASP A 106 -4.73 -8.13 23.70
CA ASP A 106 -3.86 -7.02 23.28
C ASP A 106 -3.11 -6.36 24.46
N ALA A 107 -3.74 -6.32 25.64
CA ALA A 107 -3.11 -5.75 26.83
C ALA A 107 -1.95 -6.62 27.32
N GLN A 108 -2.06 -7.94 27.23
CA GLN A 108 -0.93 -8.84 27.48
C GLN A 108 0.12 -8.75 26.37
N ALA A 109 -0.29 -8.67 25.09
CA ALA A 109 0.62 -8.52 23.97
C ALA A 109 1.55 -7.31 24.17
N ILE A 110 0.99 -6.15 24.52
CA ILE A 110 1.74 -4.91 24.80
C ILE A 110 2.74 -5.07 25.94
N VAL A 111 2.37 -5.78 27.01
CA VAL A 111 3.28 -6.02 28.15
C VAL A 111 4.50 -6.81 27.67
N TRP A 112 4.29 -7.82 26.84
CA TRP A 112 5.36 -8.68 26.34
C TRP A 112 6.20 -8.02 25.25
N TYR A 113 5.56 -7.40 24.25
CA TYR A 113 6.24 -6.59 23.24
C TYR A 113 7.07 -5.48 23.88
N ARG A 114 6.57 -4.78 24.91
CA ARG A 114 7.36 -3.76 25.61
C ARG A 114 8.64 -4.31 26.22
N LYS A 115 8.57 -5.46 26.89
CA LYS A 115 9.77 -6.07 27.47
C LYS A 115 10.81 -6.40 26.39
N ALA A 116 10.39 -6.95 25.26
CA ALA A 116 11.29 -7.24 24.14
C ALA A 116 11.82 -5.96 23.48
N ALA A 117 10.95 -4.97 23.26
CA ALA A 117 11.28 -3.70 22.62
C ALA A 117 12.27 -2.86 23.45
N GLU A 118 12.13 -2.86 24.77
CA GLU A 118 13.06 -2.23 25.72
C GLU A 118 14.46 -2.85 25.67
N GLN A 119 14.57 -4.13 25.29
CA GLN A 119 15.84 -4.83 25.06
C GLN A 119 16.43 -4.58 23.68
N GLY A 120 15.74 -3.84 22.80
CA GLY A 120 16.21 -3.56 21.45
C GLY A 120 15.68 -4.50 20.38
N TYR A 121 14.77 -5.43 20.70
CA TYR A 121 14.24 -6.36 19.70
C TYR A 121 13.41 -5.61 18.66
N ARG A 122 13.91 -5.56 17.41
CA ARG A 122 13.39 -4.70 16.33
C ARG A 122 11.91 -4.94 16.05
N ASP A 123 11.51 -6.19 15.89
CA ASP A 123 10.13 -6.53 15.49
C ASP A 123 9.14 -6.20 16.63
N ALA A 124 9.56 -6.37 17.89
CA ALA A 124 8.76 -5.93 19.04
C ALA A 124 8.65 -4.40 19.14
N GLN A 125 9.68 -3.65 18.74
CA GLN A 125 9.60 -2.18 18.67
C GLN A 125 8.61 -1.75 17.58
N TYR A 126 8.60 -2.42 16.43
CA TYR A 126 7.65 -2.16 15.35
C TYR A 126 6.21 -2.50 15.78
N ASN A 127 5.96 -3.71 16.29
CA ASN A 127 4.61 -4.10 16.72
C ASN A 127 4.08 -3.24 17.87
N LEU A 128 4.93 -2.91 18.85
CA LEU A 128 4.53 -1.99 19.92
C LEU A 128 4.17 -0.60 19.38
N ALA A 129 4.88 -0.12 18.34
CA ALA A 129 4.57 1.14 17.71
C ALA A 129 3.20 1.09 17.01
N LEU A 130 2.92 0.03 16.25
CA LEU A 130 1.61 -0.20 15.60
C LEU A 130 0.46 -0.16 16.61
N MET A 131 0.59 -0.86 17.74
CA MET A 131 -0.46 -0.88 18.77
C MET A 131 -0.75 0.51 19.34
N TYR A 132 0.31 1.33 19.55
CA TYR A 132 0.14 2.73 19.94
C TYR A 132 -0.45 3.61 18.83
N ASP A 133 -0.11 3.32 17.59
CA ASP A 133 -0.53 4.09 16.41
C ASP A 133 -2.02 3.90 16.10
N ASN A 134 -2.53 2.68 16.31
CA ASN A 134 -3.92 2.29 16.09
C ASN A 134 -4.79 2.39 17.36
N GLY A 135 -4.17 2.37 18.55
CA GLY A 135 -4.90 2.31 19.82
C GLY A 135 -5.47 0.92 20.13
N GLU A 136 -4.77 -0.13 19.69
CA GLU A 136 -5.10 -1.53 19.96
C GLU A 136 -4.54 -1.92 21.33
N GLY A 137 -5.35 -2.42 22.25
CA GLY A 137 -4.92 -2.73 23.63
C GLY A 137 -4.50 -1.56 24.54
N VAL A 138 -4.26 -0.37 23.98
CA VAL A 138 -3.89 0.88 24.69
C VAL A 138 -4.61 2.09 24.11
N THR A 139 -4.68 3.18 24.88
CA THR A 139 -5.07 4.47 24.32
C THR A 139 -4.11 4.86 23.19
N GLN A 140 -4.67 5.22 22.03
CA GLN A 140 -3.90 5.71 20.89
C GLN A 140 -2.98 6.86 21.31
N ASP A 141 -1.69 6.75 20.98
CA ASP A 141 -0.66 7.72 21.32
C ASP A 141 0.37 7.78 20.19
N LYS A 142 0.17 8.73 19.27
CA LYS A 142 1.05 8.94 18.13
C LYS A 142 2.49 9.27 18.55
N ALA A 143 2.71 9.93 19.69
CA ALA A 143 4.06 10.25 20.14
C ALA A 143 4.82 9.00 20.63
N GLN A 144 4.13 8.06 21.27
CA GLN A 144 4.70 6.75 21.59
C GLN A 144 4.94 5.91 20.33
N ALA A 145 4.00 5.89 19.39
CA ALA A 145 4.18 5.22 18.11
C ALA A 145 5.43 5.74 17.38
N PHE A 146 5.56 7.06 17.23
CA PHE A 146 6.74 7.70 16.62
C PHE A 146 8.04 7.28 17.31
N LEU A 147 8.06 7.26 18.65
CA LEU A 147 9.24 6.87 19.42
C LEU A 147 9.67 5.43 19.12
N TRP A 148 8.72 4.49 19.08
CA TRP A 148 9.01 3.08 18.89
C TRP A 148 9.31 2.74 17.43
N TYR A 149 8.55 3.27 16.47
CA TYR A 149 8.89 3.17 15.05
C TYR A 149 10.29 3.74 14.78
N SER A 150 10.62 4.91 15.35
CA SER A 150 11.96 5.51 15.21
C SER A 150 13.09 4.62 15.71
N LYS A 151 12.84 3.77 16.72
CA LYS A 151 13.85 2.82 17.20
C LYS A 151 14.00 1.65 16.22
N ALA A 152 12.91 1.05 15.76
CA ALA A 152 12.95 -0.02 14.76
C ALA A 152 13.57 0.47 13.43
N ALA A 153 13.18 1.66 12.97
CA ALA A 153 13.67 2.27 11.74
C ALA A 153 15.20 2.51 11.76
N LYS A 154 15.74 2.91 12.91
CA LYS A 154 17.20 3.07 13.11
C LYS A 154 17.97 1.74 13.05
N GLN A 155 17.28 0.62 13.26
CA GLN A 155 17.84 -0.73 13.09
C GLN A 155 17.72 -1.26 11.65
N GLY A 156 17.19 -0.45 10.73
CA GLY A 156 17.07 -0.83 9.32
C GLY A 156 15.69 -1.38 8.93
N ASP A 157 14.72 -1.41 9.84
CA ASP A 157 13.37 -1.89 9.52
C ASP A 157 12.70 -1.03 8.44
N ALA A 158 12.38 -1.62 7.28
CA ALA A 158 11.87 -0.86 6.13
C ALA A 158 10.46 -0.30 6.38
N ASP A 159 9.58 -1.06 7.03
CA ASP A 159 8.20 -0.64 7.29
C ASP A 159 8.16 0.41 8.40
N ALA A 160 8.98 0.28 9.44
CA ALA A 160 9.16 1.32 10.43
C ALA A 160 9.76 2.60 9.81
N GLN A 161 10.71 2.48 8.89
CA GLN A 161 11.25 3.66 8.17
C GLN A 161 10.18 4.36 7.35
N PHE A 162 9.32 3.60 6.65
CA PHE A 162 8.17 4.16 5.95
C PHE A 162 7.23 4.88 6.91
N ASN A 163 6.84 4.24 8.01
CA ASN A 163 5.93 4.83 9.00
C ASN A 163 6.52 6.08 9.66
N VAL A 164 7.82 6.10 9.98
CA VAL A 164 8.48 7.32 10.47
C VAL A 164 8.41 8.43 9.41
N GLY A 165 8.60 8.08 8.13
CA GLY A 165 8.40 9.01 7.01
C GLY A 165 7.01 9.61 7.00
N VAL A 166 5.96 8.77 7.06
CA VAL A 166 4.55 9.20 7.12
C VAL A 166 4.27 10.11 8.32
N MET A 167 4.82 9.79 9.49
CA MET A 167 4.61 10.60 10.69
C MET A 167 5.24 11.99 10.59
N TYR A 168 6.44 12.10 10.00
CA TYR A 168 7.05 13.40 9.70
C TYR A 168 6.28 14.17 8.62
N ASP A 169 5.78 13.45 7.62
CA ASP A 169 5.01 13.99 6.50
C ASP A 169 3.71 14.66 6.95
N ASN A 170 2.99 14.00 7.86
CA ASN A 170 1.71 14.48 8.39
C ASN A 170 1.84 15.33 9.67
N GLY A 171 2.96 15.23 10.39
CA GLY A 171 3.10 15.82 11.73
C GLY A 171 2.38 15.04 12.82
N ASP A 172 2.24 13.71 12.66
CA ASP A 172 1.56 12.83 13.60
C ASP A 172 2.53 12.38 14.70
N GLY A 173 2.32 12.84 15.94
CA GLY A 173 3.18 12.48 17.07
C GLY A 173 4.59 13.11 17.04
N VAL A 174 4.92 13.85 16.00
CA VAL A 174 6.15 14.63 15.80
C VAL A 174 5.82 15.95 15.10
N THR A 175 6.67 16.97 15.22
CA THR A 175 6.52 18.18 14.40
C THR A 175 6.69 17.83 12.93
N GLN A 176 5.75 18.29 12.08
CA GLN A 176 5.80 18.07 10.64
C GLN A 176 7.12 18.57 10.06
N ASP A 177 7.80 17.71 9.30
CA ASP A 177 9.05 18.02 8.60
C ASP A 177 9.16 17.14 7.35
N LYS A 178 8.77 17.72 6.21
CA LYS A 178 8.77 17.06 4.91
C LYS A 178 10.18 16.66 4.45
N SER A 179 11.22 17.41 4.87
CA SER A 179 12.60 17.06 4.52
C SER A 179 13.07 15.82 5.29
N GLU A 180 12.68 15.67 6.55
CA GLU A 180 12.91 14.43 7.30
C GLU A 180 12.11 13.27 6.70
N ALA A 181 10.85 13.50 6.31
CA ALA A 181 10.02 12.51 5.65
C ALA A 181 10.70 11.92 4.39
N VAL A 182 11.19 12.78 3.49
CA VAL A 182 11.96 12.37 2.30
C VAL A 182 13.18 11.50 2.67
N GLY A 183 13.90 11.86 3.74
CA GLY A 183 15.05 11.10 4.22
C GLY A 183 14.70 9.70 4.71
N TRP A 184 13.54 9.55 5.36
CA TRP A 184 13.05 8.25 5.85
C TRP A 184 12.40 7.41 4.75
N TYR A 185 11.57 8.01 3.90
CA TYR A 185 11.02 7.35 2.72
C TYR A 185 12.14 6.82 1.83
N ARG A 186 13.22 7.57 1.60
CA ARG A 186 14.36 7.06 0.81
C ARG A 186 14.99 5.80 1.38
N LYS A 187 15.23 5.75 2.69
CA LYS A 187 15.82 4.55 3.31
C LYS A 187 14.92 3.33 3.14
N SER A 188 13.60 3.50 3.29
CA SER A 188 12.63 2.43 3.09
C SER A 188 12.51 2.02 1.61
N ALA A 189 12.47 3.01 0.72
CA ALA A 189 12.37 2.84 -0.72
C ALA A 189 13.60 2.13 -1.33
N ASP A 190 14.79 2.46 -0.84
CA ASP A 190 16.06 1.80 -1.19
C ASP A 190 16.07 0.30 -0.80
N GLN A 191 15.28 -0.09 0.20
CA GLN A 191 15.09 -1.48 0.62
C GLN A 191 13.96 -2.20 -0.14
N GLY A 192 13.26 -1.51 -1.04
CA GLY A 192 12.23 -2.10 -1.89
C GLY A 192 10.79 -1.86 -1.44
N ASN A 193 10.54 -1.13 -0.34
CA ASN A 193 9.15 -0.85 0.08
C ASN A 193 8.41 -0.01 -0.99
N ALA A 194 7.35 -0.56 -1.58
CA ALA A 194 6.65 0.05 -2.71
C ALA A 194 5.89 1.33 -2.34
N ASP A 195 5.30 1.40 -1.14
CA ASP A 195 4.60 2.59 -0.67
C ASP A 195 5.59 3.75 -0.41
N ALA A 196 6.77 3.45 0.15
CA ALA A 196 7.83 4.44 0.32
C ALA A 196 8.40 4.93 -1.02
N GLN A 197 8.54 4.04 -2.02
CA GLN A 197 8.94 4.42 -3.37
C GLN A 197 7.91 5.34 -4.02
N TYR A 198 6.62 5.03 -3.89
CA TYR A 198 5.53 5.85 -4.40
C TYR A 198 5.49 7.23 -3.72
N ASN A 199 5.53 7.29 -2.38
CA ASN A 199 5.51 8.57 -1.67
C ASN A 199 6.76 9.41 -1.96
N LEU A 200 7.93 8.78 -2.08
CA LEU A 200 9.14 9.50 -2.48
C LEU A 200 9.05 10.04 -3.90
N ALA A 201 8.39 9.33 -4.81
CA ALA A 201 8.14 9.80 -6.17
C ALA A 201 7.27 11.07 -6.16
N ILE A 202 6.16 11.06 -5.41
CA ILE A 202 5.27 12.23 -5.25
C ILE A 202 6.06 13.43 -4.70
N MET A 203 6.86 13.23 -3.64
CA MET A 203 7.65 14.31 -3.05
C MET A 203 8.59 14.98 -4.07
N TYR A 204 9.18 14.19 -4.97
CA TYR A 204 10.00 14.71 -6.06
C TYR A 204 9.18 15.36 -7.18
N ASP A 205 8.01 14.82 -7.49
CA ASP A 205 7.10 15.32 -8.52
C ASP A 205 6.53 16.69 -8.16
N GLU A 206 6.15 16.88 -6.90
CA GLU A 206 5.57 18.12 -6.37
C GLU A 206 6.63 19.09 -5.83
N GLY A 207 7.84 18.61 -5.54
CA GLY A 207 8.87 19.37 -4.85
C GLY A 207 8.54 19.66 -3.39
N ASP A 208 7.86 18.73 -2.72
CA ASP A 208 7.51 18.82 -1.30
C ASP A 208 8.63 18.23 -0.43
N GLY A 209 9.20 19.03 0.47
CA GLY A 209 10.36 18.64 1.29
C GLY A 209 11.68 18.44 0.55
N VAL A 210 11.67 18.43 -0.79
CA VAL A 210 12.84 18.26 -1.67
C VAL A 210 12.67 19.14 -2.91
N PRO A 211 13.74 19.64 -3.57
CA PRO A 211 13.59 20.32 -4.85
C PRO A 211 12.88 19.42 -5.88
N GLN A 212 11.92 20.00 -6.60
CA GLN A 212 11.18 19.31 -7.65
C GLN A 212 12.14 18.70 -8.70
N ASP A 213 11.96 17.41 -8.99
CA ASP A 213 12.73 16.65 -9.98
C ASP A 213 11.89 15.52 -10.57
N ASN A 214 11.20 15.83 -11.67
CA ASN A 214 10.31 14.87 -12.34
C ASN A 214 11.08 13.65 -12.90
N ALA A 215 12.38 13.77 -13.18
CA ALA A 215 13.17 12.62 -13.66
C ALA A 215 13.43 11.62 -12.53
N GLU A 216 13.71 12.14 -11.32
CA GLU A 216 13.83 11.31 -10.12
C GLU A 216 12.45 10.75 -9.71
N ALA A 217 11.37 11.52 -9.84
CA ALA A 217 10.00 11.05 -9.61
C ALA A 217 9.67 9.85 -10.52
N VAL A 218 9.93 9.93 -11.83
CA VAL A 218 9.76 8.81 -12.77
C VAL A 218 10.55 7.58 -12.31
N ALA A 219 11.80 7.76 -11.87
CA ALA A 219 12.63 6.63 -11.45
C ALA A 219 12.03 5.91 -10.24
N TRP A 220 11.46 6.64 -9.28
CA TRP A 220 10.80 6.09 -8.11
C TRP A 220 9.42 5.51 -8.41
N TYR A 221 8.59 6.22 -9.19
CA TYR A 221 7.30 5.70 -9.67
C TYR A 221 7.50 4.38 -10.41
N ARG A 222 8.53 4.27 -11.26
CA ARG A 222 8.84 3.02 -11.96
C ARG A 222 9.14 1.86 -11.02
N LYS A 223 9.95 2.08 -9.98
CA LYS A 223 10.25 1.02 -9.01
C LYS A 223 8.99 0.54 -8.29
N ALA A 224 8.10 1.45 -7.89
CA ALA A 224 6.83 1.10 -7.26
C ALA A 224 5.87 0.40 -8.25
N ALA A 225 5.79 0.91 -9.49
CA ALA A 225 4.96 0.37 -10.56
C ALA A 225 5.43 -1.02 -11.02
N ASP A 226 6.74 -1.28 -11.05
CA ASP A 226 7.30 -2.61 -11.33
C ASP A 226 6.91 -3.65 -10.26
N GLN A 227 6.50 -3.20 -9.07
CA GLN A 227 5.96 -4.03 -7.98
C GLN A 227 4.42 -4.11 -7.98
N GLY A 228 3.76 -3.49 -8.97
CA GLY A 228 2.31 -3.54 -9.14
C GLY A 228 1.52 -2.51 -8.32
N LYS A 229 2.18 -1.49 -7.74
CA LYS A 229 1.49 -0.38 -7.06
C LYS A 229 0.66 0.42 -8.07
N ILE A 230 -0.66 0.28 -8.01
CA ILE A 230 -1.62 0.81 -9.00
C ILE A 230 -1.44 2.33 -9.21
N GLU A 231 -1.33 3.07 -8.11
CA GLU A 231 -1.20 4.53 -8.13
C GLU A 231 0.12 4.97 -8.80
N ALA A 232 1.19 4.18 -8.62
CA ALA A 232 2.46 4.43 -9.29
C ALA A 232 2.42 4.08 -10.77
N GLU A 233 1.71 3.00 -11.15
CA GLU A 233 1.48 2.65 -12.56
C GLU A 233 0.71 3.76 -13.28
N TYR A 234 -0.34 4.29 -12.65
CA TYR A 234 -1.14 5.40 -13.16
C TYR A 234 -0.30 6.69 -13.32
N ASN A 235 0.39 7.12 -12.26
CA ASN A 235 1.20 8.35 -12.33
C ASN A 235 2.36 8.21 -13.33
N LEU A 236 3.01 7.04 -13.42
CA LEU A 236 4.04 6.82 -14.42
C LEU A 236 3.47 6.89 -15.85
N ALA A 237 2.25 6.41 -16.07
CA ALA A 237 1.57 6.51 -17.35
C ALA A 237 1.33 7.98 -17.74
N ILE A 238 0.87 8.81 -16.80
CA ILE A 238 0.71 10.26 -16.97
C ILE A 238 2.05 10.90 -17.36
N MET A 239 3.13 10.61 -16.62
CA MET A 239 4.46 11.18 -16.91
C MET A 239 4.93 10.86 -18.33
N TYR A 240 4.64 9.64 -18.83
CA TYR A 240 4.92 9.26 -20.21
C TYR A 240 3.99 9.91 -21.24
N ARG A 241 2.71 10.09 -20.92
CA ARG A 241 1.72 10.76 -21.77
C ARG A 241 2.11 12.23 -21.99
N ASP A 242 2.53 12.89 -20.93
CA ASP A 242 2.76 14.34 -20.91
C ASP A 242 4.23 14.70 -21.20
N GLY A 243 5.14 13.73 -21.05
CA GLY A 243 6.57 13.93 -21.28
C GLY A 243 7.25 14.67 -20.13
N GLU A 244 6.81 14.41 -18.91
CA GLU A 244 7.30 15.04 -17.69
C GLU A 244 8.36 14.15 -17.04
N GLY A 245 9.60 14.66 -16.91
CA GLY A 245 10.73 13.88 -16.42
C GLY A 245 11.24 12.78 -17.37
N VAL A 246 10.47 12.45 -18.42
CA VAL A 246 10.78 11.49 -19.49
C VAL A 246 10.40 12.03 -20.86
N ALA A 247 10.95 11.46 -21.93
CA ALA A 247 10.45 11.74 -23.26
C ALA A 247 9.00 11.25 -23.41
N LYS A 248 8.12 12.11 -23.97
CA LYS A 248 6.73 11.74 -24.29
C LYS A 248 6.69 10.47 -25.15
N ASP A 249 5.98 9.45 -24.68
CA ASP A 249 5.85 8.15 -25.32
C ASP A 249 4.47 7.55 -25.03
N GLY A 250 3.54 7.69 -25.98
CA GLY A 250 2.18 7.19 -25.83
C GLY A 250 2.09 5.67 -25.72
N ASN A 251 3.03 4.91 -26.29
CA ASN A 251 3.00 3.45 -26.15
C ASN A 251 3.38 3.02 -24.73
N GLN A 252 4.34 3.72 -24.10
CA GLN A 252 4.67 3.51 -22.69
C GLN A 252 3.51 3.92 -21.79
N ALA A 253 2.90 5.08 -22.03
CA ALA A 253 1.72 5.52 -21.29
C ALA A 253 0.59 4.49 -21.36
N ILE A 254 0.21 4.02 -22.55
CA ILE A 254 -0.79 2.97 -22.72
C ILE A 254 -0.40 1.67 -22.00
N SER A 255 0.87 1.27 -22.05
CA SER A 255 1.32 0.06 -21.37
C SER A 255 1.15 0.17 -19.85
N TRP A 256 1.40 1.33 -19.26
CA TRP A 256 1.27 1.55 -17.82
C TRP A 256 -0.18 1.77 -17.40
N PHE A 257 -0.94 2.60 -18.12
CA PHE A 257 -2.38 2.74 -17.88
C PHE A 257 -3.10 1.39 -17.98
N ARG A 258 -2.75 0.55 -18.96
CA ARG A 258 -3.35 -0.78 -19.08
C ARG A 258 -3.09 -1.66 -17.85
N LYS A 259 -1.90 -1.60 -17.24
CA LYS A 259 -1.61 -2.36 -16.02
C LYS A 259 -2.52 -1.91 -14.87
N ALA A 260 -2.59 -0.60 -14.61
CA ALA A 260 -3.48 -0.05 -13.58
C ALA A 260 -4.96 -0.39 -13.86
N ALA A 261 -5.39 -0.20 -15.11
CA ALA A 261 -6.75 -0.46 -15.57
C ALA A 261 -7.16 -1.93 -15.46
N ASP A 262 -6.25 -2.87 -15.74
CA ASP A 262 -6.47 -4.31 -15.59
C ASP A 262 -6.54 -4.73 -14.10
N GLN A 263 -5.96 -3.94 -13.20
CA GLN A 263 -6.12 -4.09 -11.74
C GLN A 263 -7.42 -3.42 -11.20
N GLY A 264 -8.20 -2.76 -12.06
CA GLY A 264 -9.49 -2.20 -11.72
C GLY A 264 -9.52 -0.68 -11.55
N ASP A 265 -8.40 0.03 -11.77
CA ASP A 265 -8.35 1.48 -11.63
C ASP A 265 -9.26 2.18 -12.67
N ALA A 266 -10.26 2.92 -12.19
CA ALA A 266 -11.27 3.55 -13.05
C ALA A 266 -10.71 4.72 -13.85
N ASP A 267 -9.83 5.53 -13.24
CA ASP A 267 -9.19 6.68 -13.88
C ASP A 267 -8.27 6.21 -15.02
N ALA A 268 -7.47 5.16 -14.80
CA ALA A 268 -6.66 4.54 -15.85
C ALA A 268 -7.50 3.94 -16.98
N GLN A 269 -8.67 3.36 -16.66
CA GLN A 269 -9.60 2.87 -17.68
C GLN A 269 -10.16 4.03 -18.51
N TYR A 270 -10.55 5.14 -17.87
CA TYR A 270 -11.01 6.34 -18.57
C TYR A 270 -9.91 6.92 -19.45
N ASP A 271 -8.73 7.18 -18.89
CA ASP A 271 -7.60 7.79 -19.59
C ASP A 271 -7.12 6.94 -20.77
N LEU A 272 -7.13 5.61 -20.61
CA LEU A 272 -6.82 4.70 -21.72
C LEU A 272 -7.88 4.80 -22.83
N GLY A 273 -9.16 4.94 -22.47
CA GLY A 273 -10.24 5.19 -23.42
C GLY A 273 -10.04 6.50 -24.18
N ALA A 274 -9.74 7.58 -23.45
CA ALA A 274 -9.51 8.91 -24.01
C ALA A 274 -8.29 8.94 -24.94
N MET A 275 -7.19 8.30 -24.57
CA MET A 275 -5.99 8.21 -25.41
C MET A 275 -6.27 7.53 -26.76
N TYR A 276 -7.08 6.47 -26.78
CA TYR A 276 -7.46 5.80 -28.01
C TYR A 276 -8.43 6.63 -28.85
N ALA A 277 -9.39 7.34 -28.25
CA ALA A 277 -10.35 8.15 -28.99
C ALA A 277 -9.73 9.45 -29.55
N ASP A 278 -8.80 10.07 -28.84
CA ASP A 278 -8.13 11.30 -29.31
C ASP A 278 -6.88 11.03 -30.17
N GLY A 279 -6.37 9.79 -30.19
CA GLY A 279 -5.08 9.46 -30.79
C GLY A 279 -3.90 10.18 -30.10
N ASP A 280 -3.97 10.39 -28.77
CA ASP A 280 -2.89 11.05 -28.03
C ASP A 280 -1.70 10.09 -27.83
N GLY A 281 -0.65 10.30 -28.63
CA GLY A 281 0.56 9.49 -28.56
C GLY A 281 0.44 8.09 -29.15
N VAL A 282 -0.74 7.69 -29.63
CA VAL A 282 -1.01 6.45 -30.37
C VAL A 282 -1.97 6.71 -31.55
N ALA A 283 -2.18 5.72 -32.41
CA ALA A 283 -3.20 5.83 -33.44
C ALA A 283 -4.60 5.80 -32.83
N GLU A 284 -5.49 6.64 -33.35
CA GLU A 284 -6.91 6.66 -33.01
C GLU A 284 -7.55 5.26 -33.21
N ASP A 285 -8.29 4.80 -32.21
CA ASP A 285 -8.99 3.52 -32.19
C ASP A 285 -10.25 3.60 -31.29
N ASP A 286 -11.33 4.14 -31.85
CA ASP A 286 -12.62 4.25 -31.15
C ASP A 286 -13.16 2.90 -30.63
N ALA A 287 -12.81 1.79 -31.29
CA ALA A 287 -13.25 0.48 -30.85
C ALA A 287 -12.57 0.09 -29.54
N GLN A 288 -11.29 0.40 -29.37
CA GLN A 288 -10.61 0.28 -28.07
C GLN A 288 -11.15 1.29 -27.07
N ALA A 289 -11.39 2.54 -27.48
CA ALA A 289 -11.90 3.57 -26.58
C ALA A 289 -13.21 3.15 -25.89
N ILE A 290 -14.17 2.60 -26.66
CA ILE A 290 -15.44 2.11 -26.12
C ILE A 290 -15.26 0.96 -25.13
N ILE A 291 -14.30 0.06 -25.36
CA ILE A 291 -14.05 -1.04 -24.43
C ILE A 291 -13.61 -0.48 -23.08
N TRP A 292 -12.70 0.49 -23.08
CA TRP A 292 -12.16 1.07 -21.85
C TRP A 292 -13.13 2.01 -21.16
N PHE A 293 -13.82 2.89 -21.89
CA PHE A 293 -14.89 3.70 -21.33
C PHE A 293 -16.01 2.87 -20.73
N ARG A 294 -16.39 1.73 -21.33
CA ARG A 294 -17.38 0.84 -20.71
C ARG A 294 -16.93 0.29 -19.36
N LYS A 295 -15.65 -0.10 -19.24
CA LYS A 295 -15.11 -0.57 -17.95
C LYS A 295 -15.17 0.54 -16.89
N ALA A 296 -14.74 1.76 -17.22
CA ALA A 296 -14.79 2.90 -16.31
C ALA A 296 -16.25 3.26 -15.94
N ALA A 297 -17.15 3.30 -16.94
CA ALA A 297 -18.56 3.60 -16.74
C ALA A 297 -19.31 2.53 -15.92
N ASP A 298 -18.91 1.26 -15.99
CA ASP A 298 -19.43 0.21 -15.12
C ASP A 298 -19.04 0.44 -13.64
N GLN A 299 -18.04 1.29 -13.39
CA GLN A 299 -17.65 1.79 -12.06
C GLN A 299 -18.25 3.17 -11.72
N ASN A 300 -19.20 3.66 -12.53
CA ASN A 300 -19.85 4.97 -12.45
C ASN A 300 -18.94 6.16 -12.75
N ASP A 301 -17.87 5.97 -13.53
CA ASP A 301 -17.09 7.10 -14.04
C ASP A 301 -17.95 7.99 -14.96
N VAL A 302 -18.18 9.24 -14.54
CA VAL A 302 -19.15 10.14 -15.16
C VAL A 302 -18.71 10.61 -16.54
N ASP A 303 -17.40 10.81 -16.74
CA ASP A 303 -16.84 11.27 -18.00
C ASP A 303 -16.85 10.12 -19.03
N ALA A 304 -16.58 8.88 -18.61
CA ALA A 304 -16.73 7.69 -19.44
C ALA A 304 -18.19 7.44 -19.83
N GLU A 305 -19.14 7.60 -18.90
CA GLU A 305 -20.58 7.53 -19.20
C GLU A 305 -20.97 8.58 -20.25
N TYR A 306 -20.53 9.82 -20.08
CA TYR A 306 -20.78 10.89 -21.05
C TYR A 306 -20.18 10.58 -22.41
N ASN A 307 -18.91 10.16 -22.47
CA ASN A 307 -18.21 9.84 -23.71
C ASN A 307 -18.85 8.64 -24.43
N LEU A 308 -19.30 7.61 -23.71
CA LEU A 308 -20.10 6.54 -24.32
C LEU A 308 -21.39 7.07 -24.93
N GLY A 309 -22.08 7.99 -24.25
CA GLY A 309 -23.25 8.68 -24.78
C GLY A 309 -22.97 9.36 -26.12
N VAL A 310 -21.86 10.09 -26.20
CA VAL A 310 -21.40 10.75 -27.44
C VAL A 310 -21.10 9.73 -28.53
N MET A 311 -20.29 8.70 -28.24
CA MET A 311 -19.88 7.71 -29.23
C MET A 311 -21.06 6.92 -29.81
N TYR A 312 -22.07 6.59 -28.99
CA TYR A 312 -23.31 5.97 -29.50
C TYR A 312 -24.20 6.95 -30.27
N ARG A 313 -24.21 8.24 -29.93
CA ARG A 313 -24.97 9.26 -30.66
C ARG A 313 -24.39 9.45 -32.05
N ASP A 314 -23.07 9.49 -32.16
CA ASP A 314 -22.37 9.88 -33.40
C ASP A 314 -21.97 8.67 -34.25
N GLY A 315 -21.87 7.48 -33.64
CA GLY A 315 -21.47 6.25 -34.32
C GLY A 315 -19.96 6.10 -34.47
N GLU A 316 -19.20 6.62 -33.50
CA GLU A 316 -17.74 6.54 -33.40
C GLU A 316 -17.39 5.20 -32.73
N GLY A 317 -16.61 4.34 -33.40
CA GLY A 317 -16.28 2.98 -32.92
C GLY A 317 -17.43 1.97 -32.81
N VAL A 318 -18.68 2.41 -32.85
CA VAL A 318 -19.90 1.58 -32.80
C VAL A 318 -20.96 2.06 -33.78
N ALA A 319 -21.92 1.20 -34.10
CA ALA A 319 -23.09 1.64 -34.84
C ALA A 319 -23.89 2.67 -34.03
N LYS A 320 -24.27 3.78 -34.67
CA LYS A 320 -25.12 4.82 -34.08
C LYS A 320 -26.38 4.21 -33.45
N ASN A 321 -26.60 4.52 -32.16
CA ASN A 321 -27.68 3.98 -31.35
C ASN A 321 -28.21 5.04 -30.37
N GLY A 322 -29.24 5.78 -30.79
CA GLY A 322 -29.84 6.85 -29.98
C GLY A 322 -30.37 6.40 -28.62
N PRO A 323 -31.11 5.28 -28.50
CA PRO A 323 -31.51 4.76 -27.19
C PRO A 323 -30.34 4.50 -26.25
N GLN A 324 -29.25 3.88 -26.71
CA GLN A 324 -28.08 3.67 -25.85
C GLN A 324 -27.38 4.99 -25.48
N ALA A 325 -27.31 5.94 -26.42
CA ALA A 325 -26.79 7.28 -26.11
C ALA A 325 -27.61 7.97 -25.02
N VAL A 326 -28.94 7.89 -25.08
CA VAL A 326 -29.84 8.39 -24.03
C VAL A 326 -29.57 7.69 -22.70
N ASP A 327 -29.50 6.36 -22.67
CA ASP A 327 -29.26 5.61 -21.43
C ASP A 327 -27.95 6.07 -20.74
N TRP A 328 -26.87 6.24 -21.51
CA TRP A 328 -25.58 6.70 -20.97
C TRP A 328 -25.60 8.16 -20.52
N PHE A 329 -26.20 9.06 -21.31
CA PHE A 329 -26.34 10.45 -20.87
C PHE A 329 -27.25 10.59 -19.66
N GLU A 330 -28.29 9.76 -19.50
CA GLU A 330 -29.15 9.78 -18.32
C GLU A 330 -28.40 9.37 -17.05
N LYS A 331 -27.49 8.37 -17.15
CA LYS A 331 -26.59 8.01 -16.05
C LYS A 331 -25.66 9.16 -15.68
N ALA A 332 -24.94 9.73 -16.64
CA ALA A 332 -24.03 10.86 -16.37
C ALA A 332 -24.80 12.08 -15.80
N ALA A 333 -25.97 12.40 -16.35
CA ALA A 333 -26.81 13.48 -15.84
C ALA A 333 -27.36 13.22 -14.43
N ALA A 334 -27.59 11.96 -14.04
CA ALA A 334 -27.96 11.60 -12.68
C ALA A 334 -26.82 11.90 -11.67
N GLN A 335 -25.58 11.95 -12.14
CA GLN A 335 -24.40 12.38 -11.39
C GLN A 335 -24.14 13.90 -11.46
N ASN A 336 -25.16 14.70 -11.84
CA ASN A 336 -25.07 16.15 -11.95
C ASN A 336 -24.16 16.65 -13.09
N TYR A 337 -23.91 15.82 -14.12
CA TYR A 337 -23.14 16.21 -15.29
C TYR A 337 -23.98 17.03 -16.28
N ALA A 338 -23.79 18.36 -16.26
CA ALA A 338 -24.64 19.29 -16.99
C ALA A 338 -24.60 19.11 -18.52
N ASP A 339 -23.47 18.66 -19.06
CA ASP A 339 -23.29 18.47 -20.50
C ASP A 339 -24.07 17.26 -21.03
N ALA A 340 -24.19 16.21 -20.21
CA ALA A 340 -25.03 15.05 -20.52
C ALA A 340 -26.51 15.45 -20.55
N ALA A 341 -26.97 16.20 -19.55
CA ALA A 341 -28.32 16.75 -19.51
C ALA A 341 -28.60 17.68 -20.71
N PHE A 342 -27.63 18.49 -21.11
CA PHE A 342 -27.79 19.35 -22.29
C PHE A 342 -27.90 18.53 -23.57
N ASN A 343 -27.03 17.54 -23.78
CA ASN A 343 -27.07 16.66 -24.95
C ASN A 343 -28.38 15.87 -25.04
N LEU A 344 -28.94 15.41 -23.91
CA LEU A 344 -30.30 14.83 -23.87
C LEU A 344 -31.35 15.83 -24.36
N GLY A 345 -31.27 17.08 -23.91
CA GLY A 345 -32.15 18.16 -24.35
C GLY A 345 -32.10 18.36 -25.87
N VAL A 346 -30.90 18.36 -26.45
CA VAL A 346 -30.66 18.49 -27.90
C VAL A 346 -31.20 17.27 -28.66
N MET A 347 -30.92 16.05 -28.21
CA MET A 347 -31.38 14.82 -28.88
C MET A 347 -32.91 14.78 -28.98
N TYR A 348 -33.63 15.08 -27.90
CA TYR A 348 -35.10 15.14 -27.92
C TYR A 348 -35.67 16.33 -28.70
N ARG A 349 -34.93 17.44 -28.82
CA ARG A 349 -35.33 18.60 -29.62
C ARG A 349 -35.29 18.28 -31.12
N ASP A 350 -34.18 17.71 -31.55
CA ASP A 350 -33.84 17.55 -32.96
C ASP A 350 -34.28 16.19 -33.52
N GLY A 351 -34.64 15.26 -32.63
CA GLY A 351 -34.99 13.89 -32.99
C GLY A 351 -33.76 13.07 -33.40
N ASP A 352 -32.60 13.36 -32.80
CA ASP A 352 -31.36 12.69 -33.12
C ASP A 352 -31.28 11.32 -32.44
N GLY A 353 -31.55 10.26 -33.20
CA GLY A 353 -31.56 8.88 -32.69
C GLY A 353 -32.76 8.53 -31.79
N VAL A 354 -33.61 9.50 -31.43
CA VAL A 354 -34.84 9.32 -30.65
C VAL A 354 -36.00 10.15 -31.24
N PRO A 355 -37.28 9.82 -30.98
CA PRO A 355 -38.40 10.65 -31.42
C PRO A 355 -38.34 12.06 -30.81
N VAL A 356 -38.73 13.07 -31.60
CA VAL A 356 -38.85 14.45 -31.11
C VAL A 356 -39.82 14.52 -29.92
N ASP A 357 -39.35 15.07 -28.80
CA ASP A 357 -40.12 15.27 -27.57
C ASP A 357 -39.74 16.62 -26.92
N TRP A 358 -40.53 17.65 -27.23
CA TRP A 358 -40.31 19.00 -26.71
C TRP A 358 -40.45 19.11 -25.20
N ALA A 359 -41.26 18.26 -24.56
CA ALA A 359 -41.45 18.29 -23.12
C ALA A 359 -40.19 17.76 -22.40
N LYS A 360 -39.69 16.60 -22.82
CA LYS A 360 -38.42 16.05 -22.32
C LYS A 360 -37.24 16.96 -22.63
N SER A 361 -37.19 17.52 -23.84
CA SER A 361 -36.16 18.47 -24.23
C SER A 361 -36.09 19.66 -23.27
N PHE A 362 -37.23 20.31 -22.98
CA PHE A 362 -37.29 21.43 -22.05
C PHE A 362 -36.96 21.03 -20.61
N GLU A 363 -37.37 19.83 -20.18
CA GLU A 363 -37.02 19.29 -18.87
C GLU A 363 -35.50 19.14 -18.71
N TRP A 364 -34.84 18.52 -19.69
CA TRP A 364 -33.40 18.29 -19.67
C TRP A 364 -32.58 19.57 -19.78
N PHE A 365 -33.01 20.54 -20.60
CA PHE A 365 -32.38 21.87 -20.60
C PHE A 365 -32.52 22.59 -19.26
N ARG A 366 -33.69 22.49 -18.60
CA ARG A 366 -33.87 23.05 -17.26
C ARG A 366 -32.95 22.39 -16.25
N LYS A 367 -32.80 21.05 -16.31
CA LYS A 367 -31.87 20.29 -15.45
C LYS A 367 -30.43 20.74 -15.67
N ALA A 368 -29.96 20.80 -16.92
CA ALA A 368 -28.61 21.27 -17.27
C ALA A 368 -28.30 22.66 -16.70
N LYS A 369 -29.28 23.58 -16.78
CA LYS A 369 -29.15 24.92 -16.18
C LYS A 369 -29.07 24.89 -14.66
N THR A 370 -29.86 24.06 -14.00
CA THR A 370 -29.77 23.91 -12.53
C THR A 370 -28.46 23.29 -12.07
N MET A 371 -27.82 22.48 -12.93
CA MET A 371 -26.50 21.87 -12.71
C MET A 371 -25.34 22.87 -12.94
N GLY A 372 -25.61 24.10 -13.38
CA GLY A 372 -24.61 25.17 -13.48
C GLY A 372 -24.07 25.45 -14.89
N ARG A 373 -24.63 24.86 -15.95
CA ARG A 373 -24.23 25.20 -17.34
C ARG A 373 -24.64 26.65 -17.66
N ASN A 374 -23.66 27.50 -17.99
CA ASN A 374 -23.90 28.90 -18.34
C ASN A 374 -24.23 29.03 -19.84
N ASP A 375 -25.39 29.63 -20.14
CA ASP A 375 -25.97 29.79 -21.49
C ASP A 375 -25.17 30.71 -22.45
N ASN A 376 -23.92 31.08 -22.13
CA ASN A 376 -23.10 32.07 -22.85
C ASN A 376 -21.94 31.46 -23.67
N GLU A 377 -21.77 30.15 -23.69
CA GLU A 377 -20.79 29.52 -24.60
C GLU A 377 -21.44 29.19 -25.95
N PRO A 378 -20.88 29.66 -27.08
CA PRO A 378 -21.41 29.36 -28.40
C PRO A 378 -21.35 27.87 -28.72
N ASP A 379 -22.28 27.47 -29.59
CA ASP A 379 -22.62 26.12 -30.06
C ASP A 379 -21.52 25.49 -30.96
N ASP A 380 -20.28 25.39 -30.47
CA ASP A 380 -19.17 24.72 -31.18
C ASP A 380 -19.04 23.24 -30.75
N ASN A 381 -20.16 22.53 -30.60
CA ASN A 381 -20.18 21.10 -30.25
C ASN A 381 -19.67 20.17 -31.38
N LYS A 382 -19.02 20.73 -32.41
CA LYS A 382 -18.26 20.01 -33.43
C LYS A 382 -16.74 20.04 -33.21
N ASP A 383 -16.26 20.92 -32.33
CA ASP A 383 -14.83 21.16 -32.09
C ASP A 383 -14.47 21.15 -30.60
N ARG A 384 -15.35 20.70 -29.69
CA ARG A 384 -14.92 20.37 -28.32
C ARG A 384 -14.19 19.02 -28.38
N PRO A 385 -12.87 18.97 -28.13
CA PRO A 385 -12.21 17.68 -27.91
C PRO A 385 -12.89 16.98 -26.73
N LEU A 386 -12.72 15.65 -26.64
CA LEU A 386 -13.03 14.90 -25.41
C LEU A 386 -12.52 15.72 -24.21
N GLN A 387 -13.32 15.82 -23.14
CA GLN A 387 -12.97 16.69 -22.02
C GLN A 387 -11.57 16.34 -21.49
N LYS A 388 -10.61 17.22 -21.78
CA LYS A 388 -9.22 17.11 -21.33
C LYS A 388 -9.13 17.56 -19.89
N GLY A 389 -8.75 16.64 -19.02
CA GLY A 389 -7.99 16.91 -17.81
C GLY A 389 -8.80 17.30 -16.58
N ILE A 390 -8.59 16.51 -15.53
CA ILE A 390 -8.80 16.86 -14.12
C ILE A 390 -7.92 18.08 -13.78
N PRO A 391 -8.41 19.09 -13.03
CA PRO A 391 -7.54 20.11 -12.46
C PRO A 391 -6.66 19.48 -11.35
N ILE A 392 -5.35 19.65 -11.52
CA ILE A 392 -4.25 19.35 -10.57
C ILE A 392 -4.65 19.56 -9.10
#